data_AF-A0A448X8S5-F1
#
_entry.id   AF-A0A448X8S5-F1
#
_cell.length_a   1.000
_cell.length_b   1.000
_cell.length_c   1.000
_cell.angle_alpha   90.00
_cell.angle_beta   90.00
_cell.angle_gamma   90.00
#
_symmetry.space_group_name_H-M   'P 1'
#
loop_
_entity.id
_entity.type
_entity.pdbx_description
1 polymer ?
#
loop_
_entity_poly.entity_id
_entity_poly.type
_entity_poly.pdbx_seq_one_letter_code
_entity_poly.pdbx_strand_id
1 'polypeptide(L)'
;MLILASNQPEQFDWAINDRMDEIVHFDLPALPERIRLIRHYFDLYLLQPSLDRRQRIRLDEVIDYALVCHKVAERTEGLSGRELAKLAIAWQVCVLILSFHMK
;
A
#
# COMPACT_ATOMS: atom_id res chain seq x y z
N MET A 1 22.18 0.89 18.31
CA MET A 1 20.87 0.26 18.11
C MET A 1 20.93 -0.50 16.79
N LEU A 2 20.76 -1.82 16.84
CA LEU A 2 20.72 -2.71 15.67
C LEU A 2 19.27 -3.21 15.53
N ILE A 3 18.72 -3.17 14.31
CA ILE A 3 17.38 -3.69 14.03
C ILE A 3 17.54 -4.82 13.01
N LEU A 4 17.01 -5.98 13.35
CA LEU A 4 16.98 -7.15 12.48
C LEU A 4 15.53 -7.40 12.04
N ALA A 5 15.35 -7.80 10.77
CA ALA A 5 14.06 -8.20 10.24
C ALA A 5 14.23 -9.54 9.50
N SER A 6 13.42 -10.54 9.87
CA SER A 6 13.42 -11.86 9.25
C SER A 6 11.99 -12.36 9.11
N ASN A 7 11.70 -13.06 8.03
CA ASN A 7 10.45 -13.81 7.86
C ASN A 7 10.51 -15.19 8.55
N GLN A 8 11.69 -15.60 9.02
CA GLN A 8 11.96 -16.87 9.69
C GLN A 8 12.84 -16.60 10.93
N PRO A 9 12.30 -15.94 11.98
CA PRO A 9 13.07 -15.64 13.19
C PRO A 9 13.55 -16.91 13.91
N GLU A 10 12.89 -18.05 13.70
CA GLU A 10 13.24 -19.34 14.30
C GLU A 10 14.58 -19.90 13.78
N GLN A 11 15.08 -19.37 12.67
CA GLN A 11 16.39 -19.75 12.11
C GLN A 11 17.55 -19.01 12.75
N PHE A 12 17.30 -18.04 13.64
CA PHE A 12 18.37 -17.39 14.37
C PHE A 12 19.05 -18.36 15.33
N ASP A 13 20.39 -18.30 15.33
CA ASP A 13 21.16 -19.09 16.27
C ASP A 13 20.96 -18.61 17.70
N TRP A 14 21.38 -19.45 18.65
CA TRP A 14 21.24 -19.17 20.08
C TRP A 14 21.99 -17.90 20.50
N ALA A 15 23.09 -17.54 19.84
CA ALA A 15 23.93 -16.41 20.22
C ALA A 15 23.30 -15.08 19.81
N ILE A 16 22.57 -15.05 18.69
CA ILE A 16 21.76 -13.91 18.26
C ILE A 16 20.57 -13.76 19.21
N ASN A 17 19.84 -14.84 19.48
CA ASN A 17 18.66 -14.80 20.36
C ASN A 17 19.01 -14.34 21.78
N ASP A 18 20.16 -14.75 22.33
CA ASP A 18 20.66 -14.31 23.64
C ASP A 18 20.96 -12.79 23.70
N ARG A 19 21.14 -12.14 22.55
CA ARG A 19 21.48 -10.70 22.43
C ARG A 19 20.31 -9.84 21.95
N MET A 20 19.11 -10.41 21.80
CA MET A 20 17.93 -9.66 21.41
C MET A 20 17.16 -9.21 22.64
N ASP A 21 17.07 -7.90 22.84
CA ASP A 21 16.32 -7.32 23.96
C ASP A 21 14.80 -7.40 23.70
N GLU A 22 14.36 -7.15 22.47
CA GLU A 22 12.94 -7.05 22.09
C GLU A 22 12.69 -7.72 20.73
N ILE A 23 11.58 -8.47 20.64
CA ILE A 23 11.10 -9.11 19.40
C ILE A 23 9.69 -8.60 19.11
N VAL A 24 9.50 -8.04 17.91
CA VAL A 24 8.19 -7.55 17.46
C VAL A 24 7.76 -8.35 16.24
N HIS A 25 6.60 -9.00 16.36
CA HIS A 25 5.98 -9.71 15.25
C HIS A 25 5.09 -8.78 14.43
N PHE A 26 5.18 -8.89 13.11
CA PHE A 26 4.38 -8.12 12.17
C PHE A 26 3.51 -9.05 11.35
N ASP A 27 2.22 -9.04 11.64
CA ASP A 27 1.22 -9.75 10.84
C ASP A 27 0.82 -8.95 9.58
N LEU A 28 0.02 -9.59 8.73
CA LEU A 28 -0.66 -8.90 7.64
C LEU A 28 -1.56 -7.78 8.19
N PRO A 29 -1.73 -6.67 7.44
CA PRO A 29 -2.51 -5.55 7.91
C PRO A 29 -3.98 -5.94 8.10
N ALA A 30 -4.52 -5.66 9.29
CA ALA A 30 -5.95 -5.78 9.55
C ALA A 30 -6.73 -4.66 8.84
N LEU A 31 -8.06 -4.73 8.86
CA LEU A 31 -8.92 -3.80 8.12
C LEU A 31 -8.59 -2.31 8.34
N PRO A 32 -8.42 -1.81 9.58
CA PRO A 32 -8.12 -0.39 9.78
C PRO A 32 -6.75 0.01 9.21
N GLU A 33 -5.74 -0.87 9.28
CA GLU A 33 -4.43 -0.68 8.67
C GLU A 33 -4.55 -0.64 7.14
N ARG A 34 -5.33 -1.56 6.54
CA ARG A 34 -5.57 -1.59 5.09
C ARG A 34 -6.25 -0.32 4.61
N ILE A 35 -7.24 0.20 5.33
CA ILE A 35 -7.89 1.48 5.00
C ILE A 35 -6.84 2.60 5.00
N ARG A 36 -5.98 2.67 6.02
CA ARG A 36 -4.92 3.70 6.09
C ARG A 36 -3.91 3.56 4.93
N LEU A 37 -3.47 2.34 4.63
CA LEU A 37 -2.53 2.06 3.54
C LEU A 37 -3.13 2.41 2.17
N ILE A 38 -4.37 2.00 1.90
CA ILE A 38 -5.04 2.30 0.64
C ILE A 38 -5.22 3.80 0.46
N ARG A 39 -5.65 4.53 1.51
CA ARG A 39 -5.76 5.99 1.45
C ARG A 39 -4.41 6.64 1.15
N HIS A 40 -3.35 6.19 1.80
CA HIS A 40 -2.00 6.69 1.57
C HIS A 40 -1.52 6.46 0.14
N TYR A 41 -1.70 5.24 -0.39
CA TYR A 41 -1.28 4.92 -1.76
C TYR A 41 -2.17 5.57 -2.82
N PHE A 42 -3.46 5.71 -2.55
CA PHE A 42 -4.37 6.47 -3.42
C PHE A 42 -3.90 7.92 -3.53
N ASP A 43 -3.54 8.55 -2.40
CA ASP A 43 -3.01 9.90 -2.41
C ASP A 43 -1.70 9.99 -3.22
N LEU A 44 -0.74 9.12 -2.91
CA LEU A 44 0.57 9.11 -3.58
C LEU A 44 0.51 8.86 -5.09
N TYR A 45 -0.30 7.91 -5.55
CA TYR A 45 -0.26 7.43 -6.94
C TYR A 45 -1.40 7.93 -7.82
N LEU A 46 -2.45 8.51 -7.25
CA LEU A 46 -3.59 9.02 -8.01
C LEU A 46 -3.87 10.49 -7.73
N LEU A 47 -4.05 10.90 -6.47
CA LEU A 47 -4.40 12.30 -6.15
C LEU A 47 -3.25 13.25 -6.47
N GLN A 48 -2.07 13.04 -5.88
CA GLN A 48 -0.91 13.92 -6.12
C GLN A 48 -0.57 14.01 -7.61
N PRO A 49 -0.49 12.89 -8.35
CA PRO A 49 -0.41 12.90 -9.82
C PRO A 49 -1.50 13.69 -10.55
N SER A 50 -2.76 13.61 -10.12
CA SER A 50 -3.85 14.35 -10.78
C SER A 50 -3.74 15.86 -10.62
N LEU A 51 -3.06 16.33 -9.57
CA LEU A 51 -2.80 17.75 -9.33
C LEU A 51 -1.61 18.26 -10.16
N ASP A 52 -0.68 17.38 -10.55
CA ASP A 52 0.42 17.74 -11.44
C ASP A 52 -0.05 17.82 -12.89
N ARG A 53 -0.03 19.02 -13.47
CA ARG A 53 -0.42 19.28 -14.87
C ARG A 53 0.43 18.52 -15.89
N ARG A 54 1.60 18.00 -15.50
CA ARG A 54 2.42 17.13 -16.37
C ARG A 54 1.84 15.74 -16.52
N GLN A 55 1.08 15.26 -15.54
CA GLN A 55 0.46 13.93 -15.59
C GLN A 55 -0.97 14.01 -16.09
N ARG A 56 -1.34 13.08 -16.97
CA ARG A 56 -2.67 13.00 -17.57
C ARG A 56 -3.61 12.14 -16.73
N ILE A 57 -3.73 12.47 -15.45
CA ILE A 57 -4.66 11.78 -14.56
C ILE A 57 -5.76 12.77 -14.20
N ARG A 58 -7.02 12.41 -14.50
CA ARG A 58 -8.20 13.17 -14.09
C ARG A 58 -9.03 12.28 -13.21
N LEU A 59 -9.31 12.77 -12.01
CA LEU A 59 -10.23 12.12 -11.09
C LEU A 59 -11.59 12.80 -11.21
N ASP A 60 -12.65 12.01 -11.04
CA ASP A 60 -14.01 12.54 -11.04
C ASP A 60 -14.26 13.32 -9.72
N GLU A 61 -14.86 14.50 -9.84
CA GLU A 61 -15.14 15.41 -8.74
C GLU A 61 -16.19 14.85 -7.76
N VAL A 62 -17.00 13.87 -8.20
CA VAL A 62 -18.13 13.32 -7.43
C VAL A 62 -17.74 12.06 -6.62
N ILE A 63 -16.50 11.59 -6.71
CA ILE A 63 -16.09 10.36 -6.01
C ILE A 63 -15.91 10.60 -4.50
N ASP A 64 -16.65 9.84 -3.68
CA ASP A 64 -16.37 9.69 -2.26
C ASP A 64 -15.16 8.77 -2.05
N TYR A 65 -13.98 9.39 -1.96
CA TYR A 65 -12.71 8.70 -1.75
C TYR A 65 -12.69 7.87 -0.47
N ALA A 66 -13.33 8.33 0.60
CA ALA A 66 -13.32 7.61 1.87
C ALA A 66 -14.11 6.30 1.74
N LEU A 67 -15.29 6.37 1.12
CA LEU A 67 -16.13 5.20 0.85
C LEU A 67 -15.44 4.22 -0.11
N VAL A 68 -14.80 4.71 -1.18
CA VAL A 68 -14.07 3.86 -2.13
C VAL A 68 -12.91 3.15 -1.44
N CYS A 69 -12.09 3.87 -0.68
CA CYS A 69 -10.96 3.27 0.03
C CYS A 69 -11.41 2.20 1.03
N HIS A 70 -12.54 2.43 1.71
CA HIS A 70 -13.13 1.44 2.61
C HIS A 70 -13.52 0.15 1.87
N LYS A 71 -14.25 0.28 0.76
CA LYS A 71 -14.68 -0.87 -0.06
C LYS A 71 -13.52 -1.64 -0.65
N VAL A 72 -12.44 -0.97 -1.05
CA VAL A 72 -11.23 -1.65 -1.52
C VAL A 72 -10.58 -2.41 -0.36
N ALA A 73 -10.47 -1.80 0.83
CA ALA A 73 -9.83 -2.43 1.99
C ALA A 73 -10.54 -3.70 2.46
N GLU A 74 -11.88 -3.75 2.33
CA GLU A 74 -12.68 -4.95 2.58
C GLU A 74 -12.38 -6.07 1.58
N ARG A 75 -12.06 -5.74 0.33
CA ARG A 75 -11.80 -6.72 -0.74
C ARG A 75 -10.36 -7.19 -0.82
N THR A 76 -9.45 -6.52 -0.13
CA THR A 76 -8.01 -6.82 -0.16
C THR A 76 -7.53 -7.47 1.14
N GLU A 77 -8.40 -8.23 1.81
CA GLU A 77 -8.01 -9.04 2.95
C GLU A 77 -6.94 -10.07 2.54
N GLY A 78 -5.97 -10.31 3.43
CA GLY A 78 -4.85 -11.22 3.18
C GLY A 78 -3.71 -10.63 2.34
N LEU A 79 -3.86 -9.42 1.79
CA LEU A 79 -2.77 -8.75 1.07
C LEU A 79 -1.78 -8.09 2.03
N SER A 80 -0.49 -8.24 1.72
CA SER A 80 0.59 -7.50 2.37
C SER A 80 0.58 -6.03 1.96
N GLY A 81 1.22 -5.17 2.76
CA GLY A 81 1.39 -3.75 2.42
C GLY A 81 2.08 -3.54 1.05
N ARG A 82 3.01 -4.44 0.68
CA ARG A 82 3.67 -4.42 -0.63
C ARG A 82 2.70 -4.69 -1.78
N GLU A 83 1.77 -5.63 -1.60
CA GLU A 83 0.77 -5.95 -2.63
C GLU A 83 -0.27 -4.83 -2.77
N LEU A 84 -0.69 -4.22 -1.66
CA LEU A 84 -1.56 -3.03 -1.70
C LEU A 84 -0.90 -1.86 -2.45
N ALA A 85 0.41 -1.64 -2.25
CA ALA A 85 1.15 -0.62 -2.99
C ALA A 85 1.17 -0.92 -4.50
N LYS A 86 1.42 -2.18 -4.88
CA LYS A 86 1.41 -2.61 -6.29
C LYS A 86 0.03 -2.43 -6.93
N LEU A 87 -1.05 -2.71 -6.20
CA LEU A 87 -2.41 -2.51 -6.67
C LEU A 87 -2.65 -1.04 -7.05
N ALA A 88 -2.21 -0.10 -6.21
CA ALA A 88 -2.36 1.32 -6.47
C ALA A 88 -1.56 1.80 -7.70
N ILE A 89 -0.33 1.31 -7.86
CA ILE A 89 0.49 1.57 -9.05
C ILE A 89 -0.20 1.04 -10.31
N ALA A 90 -0.81 -0.14 -10.25
CA ALA A 90 -1.53 -0.72 -11.37
C ALA A 90 -2.73 0.15 -11.81
N TRP A 91 -3.43 0.79 -10.88
CA TRP A 91 -4.49 1.76 -11.22
C TRP A 91 -3.93 2.95 -12.00
N GLN A 92 -2.82 3.52 -11.53
CA GLN A 92 -2.17 4.66 -12.20
C GLN A 92 -1.79 4.30 -13.64
N VAL A 93 -1.18 3.13 -13.85
CA VAL A 93 -0.81 2.65 -15.19
C VAL A 93 -2.04 2.47 -16.07
N CYS A 94 -3.11 1.88 -15.54
CA CYS A 94 -4.35 1.66 -16.29
C CYS A 94 -4.99 2.99 -16.75
N VAL A 95 -5.05 4.00 -15.87
CA VAL A 95 -5.57 5.34 -16.21
C VAL A 95 -4.72 6.00 -17.30
N LEU A 96 -3.39 5.89 -17.22
CA LEU A 96 -2.49 6.45 -18.22
C LEU A 96 -2.63 5.77 -19.59
N ILE A 97 -2.78 4.44 -19.63
CA ILE A 97 -2.99 3.69 -20.88
C ILE A 97 -4.30 4.07 -21.56
N LEU A 98 -5.40 4.14 -20.79
CA LEU A 98 -6.71 4.55 -21.31
C LEU A 98 -6.68 5.99 -21.84
N SER A 99 -5.98 6.89 -21.14
CA SER A 99 -5.78 8.28 -21.58
C SER A 99 -4.95 8.40 -22.87
N PHE A 100 -4.17 7.37 -23.24
CA PHE A 100 -3.42 7.33 -24.48
C PHE A 100 -4.26 6.84 -25.66
N HIS A 101 -5.17 5.89 -25.43
CA HIS A 101 -6.03 5.32 -26.48
C HIS A 101 -7.23 6.19 -26.85
N MET A 102 -7.64 7.13 -25.98
CA MET A 102 -8.74 8.07 -26.24
C MET A 102 -8.31 9.38 -26.92
N LYS A 103 -7.07 9.47 -27.42
CA LYS A 103 -6.56 10.58 -28.22
C LYS A 103 -6.39 10.18 -29.68
#